data_AF-A0AAD5F6D3-F1
#
_entry.id   AF-A0AAD5F6D3-F1
#
_cell.length_a   1.000
_cell.length_b   1.000
_cell.length_c   1.000
_cell.angle_alpha   90.00
_cell.angle_beta   90.00
_cell.angle_gamma   90.00
#
_symmetry.space_group_name_H-M   'P 1'
#
loop_
_entity.id
_entity.type
_entity.pdbx_description
1 polymer ?
#
loop_
_entity_poly.entity_id
_entity_poly.type
_entity_poly.pdbx_seq_one_letter_code
_entity_poly.pdbx_strand_id
1 'polypeptide(L)'
;MASEPGSGTSELRTPVFSGENYEFWSIRMKIILKSHGLWDLVEHGCNASDPKKEKEIEETKVAEKSAMAELLMKDARALGLIQSAVSDQLFPRIVKEETSKGAWDILKLEFRGDK
;
A
#
# COMPACT_ATOMS: atom_id res chain seq x y z
N MET A 1 39.66 -11.91 -18.77
CA MET A 1 38.18 -11.91 -18.61
C MET A 1 37.89 -11.14 -17.34
N ALA A 2 37.53 -9.86 -17.48
CA ALA A 2 37.14 -9.03 -16.33
C ALA A 2 35.62 -9.09 -16.24
N SER A 3 35.12 -9.63 -15.12
CA SER A 3 33.69 -9.70 -14.84
C SER A 3 33.16 -8.29 -14.56
N GLU A 4 32.08 -7.93 -15.24
CA GLU A 4 31.37 -6.65 -15.08
C GLU A 4 30.81 -6.47 -13.66
N PRO A 5 30.77 -5.24 -13.12
CA PRO A 5 30.02 -4.95 -11.92
C PRO A 5 28.52 -5.08 -12.21
N GLY A 6 27.85 -5.92 -11.41
CA GLY A 6 26.41 -6.09 -11.47
C GLY A 6 25.70 -4.75 -11.42
N SER A 7 24.89 -4.50 -12.44
CA SER A 7 23.94 -3.38 -12.49
C SER A 7 22.93 -3.57 -11.37
N GLY A 8 23.26 -3.03 -10.19
CA GLY A 8 22.31 -2.89 -9.10
C GLY A 8 21.26 -1.90 -9.57
N THR A 9 20.13 -2.40 -10.05
CA THR A 9 18.93 -1.58 -10.14
C THR A 9 18.73 -0.95 -8.77
N SER A 10 18.86 0.37 -8.68
CA SER A 10 18.53 1.15 -7.48
C SER A 10 17.03 1.04 -7.24
N GLU A 11 16.58 -0.16 -6.84
CA GLU A 11 15.25 -0.38 -6.35
C GLU A 11 15.13 0.54 -5.14
N LEU A 12 14.13 1.42 -5.17
CA LEU A 12 13.85 2.34 -4.07
C LEU A 12 13.52 1.48 -2.86
N ARG A 13 14.55 1.13 -2.07
CA ARG A 13 14.40 0.27 -0.91
C ARG A 13 13.39 0.92 0.00
N THR A 14 12.30 0.21 0.24
CA THR A 14 11.24 0.69 1.11
C THR A 14 11.83 0.96 2.49
N PRO A 15 11.74 2.20 3.01
CA PRO A 15 12.27 2.50 4.33
C PRO A 15 11.49 1.65 5.36
N VAL A 16 12.22 0.95 6.23
CA VAL A 16 11.59 0.18 7.30
C VAL A 16 11.23 1.12 8.45
N PHE A 17 9.96 1.07 8.87
CA PHE A 17 9.43 1.82 9.99
C PHE A 17 9.53 1.00 11.28
N SER A 18 10.29 1.52 12.25
CA SER A 18 10.46 0.93 13.59
C SER A 18 9.63 1.62 14.67
N GLY A 19 8.83 2.64 14.32
CA GLY A 19 8.06 3.46 15.28
C GLY A 19 8.67 4.83 15.52
N GLU A 20 9.89 5.07 15.04
CA GLU A 20 10.59 6.34 15.15
C GLU A 20 10.50 7.14 13.84
N ASN A 21 10.50 8.47 13.96
CA ASN A 21 10.57 9.40 12.82
C ASN A 21 9.48 9.17 11.75
N TYR A 22 8.23 8.93 12.20
CA TYR A 22 7.08 8.64 11.34
C TYR A 22 6.90 9.65 10.20
N GLU A 23 7.09 10.95 10.44
CA GLU A 23 6.97 11.97 9.40
C GLU A 23 7.95 11.73 8.24
N PHE A 24 9.19 11.34 8.53
CA PHE A 24 10.18 11.05 7.49
C PHE A 24 9.88 9.75 6.74
N TRP A 25 9.49 8.71 7.49
CA TRP A 25 9.07 7.45 6.89
C TRP A 25 7.86 7.65 5.97
N SER A 26 6.83 8.34 6.44
CA SER A 26 5.59 8.57 5.69
C SER A 26 5.83 9.42 4.44
N ILE A 27 6.71 10.42 4.48
CA ILE A 27 7.12 11.18 3.28
C ILE A 27 7.76 10.26 2.24
N ARG A 28 8.75 9.45 2.65
CA ARG A 28 9.44 8.53 1.72
C ARG A 28 8.49 7.47 1.18
N MET A 29 7.63 6.92 2.02
CA MET A 29 6.68 5.91 1.64
C MET A 29 5.62 6.45 0.67
N LYS A 30 5.13 7.68 0.91
CA LYS A 30 4.26 8.39 -0.01
C LYS A 30 4.91 8.61 -1.37
N ILE A 31 6.21 8.92 -1.43
CA ILE A 31 6.94 9.07 -2.69
C ILE A 31 7.00 7.74 -3.46
N ILE A 32 7.29 6.62 -2.77
CA ILE A 32 7.31 5.28 -3.39
C ILE A 32 5.91 4.94 -3.93
N LEU A 33 4.87 5.08 -3.12
CA LEU A 33 3.50 4.81 -3.56
C LEU A 33 3.10 5.69 -4.77
N LYS A 34 3.52 6.96 -4.80
CA LYS A 34 3.31 7.85 -5.95
C LYS A 34 4.08 7.40 -7.19
N SER A 35 5.33 6.95 -7.07
CA SER A 35 6.10 6.46 -8.22
C SER A 35 5.50 5.19 -8.84
N HIS A 36 4.76 4.42 -8.04
CA HIS A 36 4.00 3.25 -8.51
C HIS A 36 2.55 3.57 -8.94
N GLY A 37 2.10 4.83 -8.83
CA GLY A 37 0.71 5.22 -9.14
C GLY A 37 -0.33 4.62 -8.19
N LEU A 38 0.05 4.37 -6.93
CA LEU A 38 -0.77 3.70 -5.92
C LEU A 38 -1.29 4.64 -4.82
N TRP A 39 -0.74 5.85 -4.72
CA TRP A 39 -1.06 6.78 -3.62
C TRP A 39 -2.54 7.13 -3.52
N ASP A 40 -3.23 7.35 -4.64
CA ASP A 40 -4.66 7.66 -4.65
C ASP A 40 -5.51 6.58 -3.97
N LEU A 41 -5.15 5.30 -4.10
CA LEU A 41 -5.84 4.19 -3.43
C LEU A 41 -5.59 4.19 -1.92
N VAL A 42 -4.38 4.56 -1.49
CA VAL A 42 -4.03 4.66 -0.07
C VAL A 42 -4.73 5.85 0.59
N GLU A 43 -4.82 6.98 -0.11
CA GLU A 43 -5.42 8.21 0.44
C GLU A 43 -6.96 8.12 0.47
N HIS A 44 -7.57 7.72 -0.65
CA HIS A 44 -9.03 7.74 -0.83
C HIS A 44 -9.70 6.39 -0.58
N GLY A 45 -8.94 5.30 -0.62
CA GLY A 45 -9.45 3.95 -0.43
C GLY A 45 -9.84 3.28 -1.74
N CYS A 46 -9.88 1.95 -1.70
CA CYS A 46 -10.43 1.16 -2.78
C CYS A 46 -11.95 1.07 -2.63
N ASN A 47 -12.70 1.75 -3.51
CA ASN A 47 -14.16 1.70 -3.57
C ASN A 47 -14.74 0.29 -3.87
N ALA A 48 -13.89 -0.74 -4.02
CA ALA A 48 -14.28 -2.13 -4.24
C ALA A 48 -14.58 -2.87 -2.93
N SER A 49 -14.17 -2.35 -1.77
CA SER A 49 -14.38 -3.02 -0.47
C SER A 49 -15.78 -2.81 0.13
N ASP A 50 -16.71 -2.18 -0.61
CA ASP A 50 -18.09 -2.05 -0.15
C ASP A 50 -18.83 -3.38 -0.42
N PRO A 51 -19.27 -4.12 0.61
CA PRO A 51 -19.93 -5.42 0.43
C PRO A 51 -21.23 -5.33 -0.37
N LYS A 52 -21.79 -4.13 -0.59
CA LYS A 52 -22.91 -3.93 -1.54
C LYS A 52 -22.49 -4.08 -2.98
N LYS A 53 -21.28 -3.66 -3.35
CA LYS A 53 -20.76 -3.84 -4.71
C LYS A 53 -20.39 -5.29 -5.00
N GLU A 54 -20.08 -6.08 -3.97
CA GLU A 54 -19.79 -7.51 -4.13
C GLU A 54 -21.00 -8.30 -4.68
N LYS A 55 -22.22 -7.88 -4.34
CA LYS A 55 -23.46 -8.44 -4.92
C LYS A 55 -23.79 -7.90 -6.32
N GLU A 56 -23.30 -6.71 -6.67
CA GLU A 56 -23.44 -6.12 -8.01
C GLU A 56 -22.46 -6.76 -9.03
N ILE A 57 -21.53 -7.61 -8.55
CA ILE A 57 -20.56 -8.40 -9.34
C ILE A 57 -21.25 -9.45 -10.21
N GLU A 58 -22.44 -9.92 -9.82
CA GLU A 58 -23.11 -11.01 -10.53
C GLU A 58 -23.79 -10.54 -11.83
N GLU A 59 -24.03 -9.23 -11.99
CA GLU A 59 -24.84 -8.68 -13.10
C GLU A 59 -24.12 -7.64 -14.01
N THR A 60 -22.87 -7.24 -13.72
CA THR A 60 -22.17 -6.15 -14.45
C THR A 60 -21.30 -6.63 -15.62
N LYS A 61 -21.18 -5.76 -16.64
CA LYS A 61 -20.52 -6.06 -17.94
C LYS A 61 -19.03 -6.37 -17.73
N VAL A 62 -18.48 -7.30 -18.52
CA VAL A 62 -17.07 -7.79 -18.45
C VAL A 62 -16.01 -6.68 -18.27
N ALA A 63 -16.21 -5.51 -18.87
CA ALA A 63 -15.32 -4.35 -18.75
C ALA A 63 -15.26 -3.77 -17.32
N GLU A 64 -16.38 -3.72 -16.60
CA GLU A 64 -16.44 -3.21 -15.21
C GLU A 64 -15.78 -4.18 -14.23
N LYS A 65 -15.93 -5.49 -14.48
CA LYS A 65 -15.25 -6.55 -13.72
C LYS A 65 -13.73 -6.49 -13.86
N SER A 66 -13.23 -6.20 -15.07
CA SER A 66 -11.79 -6.04 -15.33
C SER A 66 -11.21 -4.83 -14.60
N ALA A 67 -11.91 -3.68 -14.63
CA ALA A 67 -11.46 -2.47 -13.96
C ALA A 67 -11.43 -2.63 -12.43
N MET A 68 -12.43 -3.31 -11.85
CA MET A 68 -12.44 -3.60 -10.42
C MET A 68 -11.35 -4.58 -9.99
N ALA A 69 -11.08 -5.62 -10.79
CA ALA A 69 -9.97 -6.53 -10.55
C ALA A 69 -8.63 -5.79 -10.55
N GLU A 70 -8.42 -4.85 -11.48
CA GLU A 70 -7.21 -4.03 -11.53
C GLU A 70 -7.05 -3.14 -10.27
N LEU A 71 -8.15 -2.56 -9.77
CA LEU A 71 -8.13 -1.77 -8.52
C LEU A 71 -7.76 -2.63 -7.31
N LEU A 72 -8.33 -3.84 -7.17
CA LEU A 72 -7.99 -4.76 -6.11
C LEU A 72 -6.52 -5.20 -6.17
N MET A 73 -5.99 -5.48 -7.38
CA MET A 73 -4.58 -5.82 -7.57
C MET A 73 -3.65 -4.67 -7.19
N LYS A 74 -4.02 -3.42 -7.54
CA LYS A 74 -3.26 -2.23 -7.16
C LYS A 74 -3.32 -1.99 -5.64
N ASP A 75 -4.47 -2.15 -5.01
CA ASP A 75 -4.61 -2.02 -3.56
C ASP A 75 -3.79 -3.08 -2.82
N ALA A 76 -3.86 -4.35 -3.24
CA ALA A 76 -3.04 -5.42 -2.69
C ALA A 76 -1.53 -5.14 -2.84
N ARG A 77 -1.10 -4.59 -3.98
CA ARG A 77 0.29 -4.16 -4.19
C ARG A 77 0.68 -3.03 -3.23
N ALA A 78 -0.19 -2.04 -3.04
CA ALA A 78 0.04 -0.93 -2.11
C ALA A 78 0.14 -1.43 -0.67
N LEU A 79 -0.76 -2.34 -0.26
CA LEU A 79 -0.74 -2.98 1.05
C LEU A 79 0.54 -3.77 1.27
N GLY A 80 0.98 -4.57 0.30
CA GLY A 80 2.24 -5.31 0.38
C GLY A 80 3.47 -4.41 0.52
N LEU A 81 3.47 -3.24 -0.15
CA LEU A 81 4.51 -2.24 0.06
C LEU A 81 4.47 -1.71 1.50
N ILE A 82 3.30 -1.33 2.02
CA ILE A 82 3.15 -0.85 3.41
C ILE A 82 3.62 -1.90 4.42
N GLN A 83 3.22 -3.15 4.22
CA GLN A 83 3.60 -4.28 5.07
C GLN A 83 5.10 -4.57 5.04
N SER A 84 5.76 -4.48 3.87
CA SER A 84 7.22 -4.64 3.79
C SER A 84 8.00 -3.43 4.31
N ALA A 85 7.33 -2.28 4.44
CA ALA A 85 7.88 -1.03 4.97
C ALA A 85 7.77 -0.91 6.50
N VAL A 86 7.18 -1.88 7.20
CA VAL A 86 7.09 -1.87 8.66
C VAL A 86 7.97 -2.97 9.25
N SER A 87 8.53 -2.70 10.42
CA SER A 87 9.27 -3.72 11.17
C SER A 87 8.34 -4.82 11.69
N ASP A 88 8.90 -5.99 11.96
CA ASP A 88 8.15 -7.13 12.53
C ASP A 88 7.46 -6.79 13.87
N GLN A 89 7.97 -5.80 14.59
CA GLN A 89 7.37 -5.32 15.85
C GLN A 89 6.08 -4.52 15.60
N LEU A 90 5.97 -3.84 14.46
CA LEU A 90 4.82 -3.03 14.08
C LEU A 90 3.85 -3.74 13.15
N PHE A 91 4.30 -4.78 12.44
CA PHE A 91 3.44 -5.56 11.56
C PHE A 91 2.13 -6.05 12.22
N PRO A 92 2.12 -6.53 13.49
CA PRO A 92 0.89 -6.93 14.17
C PRO A 92 -0.16 -5.80 14.32
N ARG A 93 0.22 -4.53 14.17
CA ARG A 93 -0.70 -3.38 14.22
C ARG A 93 -1.58 -3.30 12.99
N ILE A 94 -1.04 -3.68 11.83
CA ILE A 94 -1.71 -3.57 10.52
C ILE A 94 -2.13 -4.93 9.94
N VAL A 95 -1.81 -6.04 10.60
CA VAL A 95 -2.08 -7.41 10.09
C VAL A 95 -3.55 -7.70 9.85
N LYS A 96 -4.45 -6.99 10.55
CA LYS A 96 -5.91 -7.14 10.40
C LYS A 96 -6.48 -6.30 9.27
N GLU A 97 -5.68 -5.41 8.70
CA GLU A 97 -6.14 -4.51 7.64
C GLU A 97 -6.03 -5.20 6.28
N GLU A 98 -7.17 -5.29 5.60
CA GLU A 98 -7.27 -5.90 4.27
C GLU A 98 -7.06 -4.89 3.14
N THR A 99 -6.99 -3.60 3.47
CA THR A 99 -6.82 -2.51 2.49
C THR A 99 -5.58 -1.69 2.76
N SER A 100 -4.97 -1.19 1.69
CA SER A 100 -3.80 -0.31 1.82
C SER A 100 -4.11 0.98 2.60
N LYS A 101 -5.33 1.52 2.43
CA LYS A 101 -5.84 2.65 3.20
C LYS A 101 -5.95 2.34 4.69
N GLY A 102 -6.56 1.22 5.05
CA GLY A 102 -6.74 0.83 6.45
C GLY A 102 -5.41 0.71 7.18
N ALA A 103 -4.45 0.02 6.57
CA ALA A 103 -3.09 -0.10 7.11
C ALA A 103 -2.40 1.27 7.28
N TRP A 104 -2.53 2.15 6.28
CA TRP A 104 -1.96 3.51 6.34
C TRP A 104 -2.60 4.37 7.43
N ASP A 105 -3.93 4.33 7.55
CA ASP A 105 -4.69 5.11 8.53
C ASP A 105 -4.39 4.66 9.96
N ILE A 106 -4.20 3.36 10.23
CA ILE A 106 -3.72 2.86 11.54
C ILE A 106 -2.34 3.43 11.87
N LEU A 107 -1.37 3.33 10.95
CA LEU A 107 -0.01 3.83 11.19
C LEU A 107 -0.02 5.35 11.41
N LYS A 108 -0.85 6.08 10.67
CA LYS A 108 -1.01 7.52 10.85
C LYS A 108 -1.63 7.85 12.21
N LEU A 109 -2.68 7.15 12.60
CA LEU A 109 -3.36 7.38 13.88
C LEU A 109 -2.43 7.10 15.07
N GLU A 110 -1.73 5.97 15.07
CA GLU A 110 -0.86 5.57 16.19
C GLU A 110 0.38 6.47 16.34
N PHE A 111 1.01 6.90 15.24
CA PHE A 111 2.35 7.52 15.28
C PHE A 111 2.39 9.01 14.96
N ARG A 112 1.34 9.56 14.35
CA ARG A 112 1.17 11.01 14.17
C ARG A 112 0.23 11.62 15.21
N GLY A 113 -0.75 10.83 15.65
CA GLY A 113 -1.87 11.27 16.48
C GLY A 113 -2.98 11.95 15.67
N ASP A 114 -4.20 11.91 16.22
CA ASP A 114 -5.33 12.73 15.79
C ASP A 114 -5.07 14.15 16.32
N LYS A 115 -4.78 15.10 15.44
CA LYS A 115 -4.65 16.51 15.81
C LYS A 115 -5.78 17.30 15.20
#